data_AF-A0A7L0AGL6-F1
#
_entry.id   AF-A0A7L0AGL6-F1
#
_cell.length_a   1.000
_cell.length_b   1.000
_cell.length_c   1.000
_cell.angle_alpha   90.00
_cell.angle_beta   90.00
_cell.angle_gamma   90.00
#
_symmetry.space_group_name_H-M   'P 1'
#
loop_
_entity.id
_entity.type
_entity.pdbx_description
1 polymer ?
#
loop_
_entity_poly.entity_id
_entity_poly.type
_entity_poly.pdbx_seq_one_letter_code
_entity_poly.pdbx_strand_id
1 'polypeptide(L)'
;MCAGCFIHLLADARLKEEQATCPNCRCEISKSLCCRNLAVEKAVSELPSECGFCMQQFPRSLLERHQKEECQDRVTQCKYKRIGCPWQGPYHERTMLDEMDQTRKKEMQLYNSIFSLLSFEKIGYTEVQFRPYRTDDFITRLYYETPRLTVLNQTWVLKARVNDSERNP
;
A
#
# COMPACT_ATOMS: atom_id res chain seq x y z
N MET A 1 42.86 12.19 7.59
CA MET A 1 42.59 12.20 9.05
C MET A 1 41.21 12.81 9.25
N CYS A 2 40.32 12.19 10.03
CA CYS A 2 39.00 12.78 10.31
C CYS A 2 39.11 13.89 11.36
N ALA A 3 38.08 14.73 11.50
CA ALA A 3 38.05 15.83 12.46
C ALA A 3 38.26 15.37 13.92
N GLY A 4 37.66 14.24 14.30
CA GLY A 4 37.85 13.66 15.64
C GLY A 4 39.29 13.26 15.91
N CYS A 5 39.92 12.53 14.99
CA CYS A 5 41.33 12.15 15.11
C CYS A 5 42.26 13.38 15.13
N PHE A 6 41.93 14.43 14.38
CA PHE A 6 42.69 15.68 14.40
C PHE A 6 42.62 16.37 15.76
N ILE A 7 41.43 16.48 16.34
CA ILE A 7 41.24 17.07 17.68
C ILE A 7 41.95 16.25 18.75
N HIS A 8 41.83 14.92 18.71
CA HIS A 8 42.51 14.03 19.65
C HIS A 8 44.03 14.18 19.59
N LEU A 9 44.59 14.24 18.38
CA LEU A 9 46.04 14.40 18.21
C LEU A 9 46.54 15.74 18.76
N LEU A 10 45.82 16.84 18.49
CA LEU A 10 46.14 18.15 19.05
C LEU A 10 46.01 18.17 20.58
N ALA A 11 45.02 17.48 21.13
CA ALA A 11 44.82 17.39 22.57
C ALA A 11 45.94 16.59 23.26
N ASP A 12 46.34 15.45 22.69
CA ASP A 12 47.41 14.61 23.22
C ASP A 12 48.76 15.33 23.22
N ALA A 13 49.11 16.01 22.12
CA ALA A 13 50.32 16.82 22.03
C ALA A 13 50.35 17.94 23.08
N ARG A 14 49.20 18.59 23.33
CA ARG A 14 49.09 19.62 24.37
C ARG A 14 49.28 19.06 25.78
N LEU A 15 48.78 17.87 26.07
CA LEU A 15 48.95 17.22 27.38
C LEU A 15 50.40 16.83 27.66
N LYS A 16 51.16 16.51 26.60
CA LYS A 16 52.57 16.13 26.67
C LYS A 16 53.53 17.31 26.57
N GLU A 17 53.00 18.53 26.40
CA GLU A 17 53.79 19.74 26.11
C GLU A 17 54.69 19.60 24.86
N GLU A 18 54.22 18.81 23.89
CA GLU A 18 54.93 18.52 22.64
C GLU A 18 54.25 19.17 21.42
N GLN A 19 54.99 19.29 20.33
CA GLN A 19 54.43 19.72 19.05
C GLN A 19 53.65 18.58 18.39
N ALA A 20 52.41 18.86 17.99
CA ALA A 20 51.60 17.90 17.25
C ALA A 20 52.22 17.59 15.89
N THR A 21 52.49 16.32 15.61
CA THR A 21 53.08 15.86 14.35
C THR A 21 52.29 14.70 13.75
N CYS A 22 52.35 14.56 12.43
CA CYS A 22 51.72 13.46 11.73
C CYS A 22 52.36 12.12 12.13
N PRO A 23 51.60 11.11 12.58
CA PRO A 23 52.17 9.81 12.96
C PRO A 23 52.86 9.08 11.79
N ASN A 24 52.48 9.40 10.55
CA ASN A 24 52.99 8.74 9.36
C ASN A 24 54.21 9.44 8.74
N CYS A 25 54.18 10.78 8.63
CA CYS A 25 55.25 11.55 7.95
C CYS A 25 55.98 12.55 8.85
N ARG A 26 55.61 12.67 10.13
CA ARG A 26 56.20 13.57 11.14
C ARG A 26 56.13 15.08 10.83
N CYS A 27 55.44 15.49 9.77
CA CYS A 27 55.17 16.91 9.51
C CYS A 27 54.36 17.53 10.65
N GLU A 28 54.60 18.80 10.94
CA GLU A 28 53.86 19.59 11.92
C GLU A 28 52.36 19.65 11.57
N ILE A 29 51.52 19.50 12.59
CA ILE A 29 50.06 19.59 12.51
C ILE A 29 49.60 20.73 13.41
N SER A 30 48.89 21.70 12.84
CA SER A 30 48.30 22.80 13.59
C SER A 30 46.96 23.23 12.99
N LYS A 31 46.17 24.01 13.74
CA LYS A 31 44.90 24.55 13.25
C LYS A 31 45.07 25.52 12.07
N SER A 32 46.24 26.16 11.94
CA SER A 32 46.54 27.11 10.86
C SER A 32 47.12 26.43 9.63
N LEU A 33 47.86 25.32 9.79
CA LEU A 33 48.49 24.58 8.69
C LEU A 33 47.53 23.59 8.04
N CYS A 34 46.62 23.00 8.80
CA CYS A 34 45.72 21.97 8.28
C CYS A 34 44.40 22.57 7.79
N CYS A 35 44.04 22.25 6.54
CA CYS A 35 42.76 22.63 5.95
C CYS A 35 41.92 21.40 5.59
N ARG A 36 40.60 21.58 5.55
CA ARG A 36 39.66 20.54 5.13
C ARG A 36 39.76 20.34 3.63
N ASN A 37 40.05 19.13 3.18
CA ASN A 37 40.13 18.81 1.75
C ASN A 37 38.78 18.28 1.24
N LEU A 38 37.94 19.19 0.75
CA LEU A 38 36.60 18.87 0.24
C LEU A 38 36.63 17.94 -0.99
N ALA A 39 37.67 18.03 -1.83
CA ALA A 39 37.79 17.17 -3.01
C ALA A 39 38.05 15.71 -2.59
N VAL A 40 38.92 15.49 -1.60
CA VAL A 40 39.17 14.16 -1.03
C VAL A 40 37.92 13.64 -0.32
N GLU A 41 37.21 14.47 0.44
CA GLU A 41 35.96 14.05 1.09
C GLU A 41 34.90 13.63 0.08
N LYS A 42 34.73 14.41 -1.01
CA LYS A 42 33.80 14.07 -2.09
C LYS A 42 34.23 12.78 -2.80
N ALA A 43 35.51 12.61 -3.10
CA ALA A 43 35.99 11.37 -3.70
C ALA A 43 35.74 10.16 -2.78
N VAL A 44 35.97 10.31 -1.48
CA VAL A 44 35.72 9.26 -0.48
C VAL A 44 34.22 8.96 -0.33
N SER A 45 33.35 9.96 -0.46
CA SER A 45 31.90 9.78 -0.37
C SER A 45 31.31 9.00 -1.55
N GLU A 46 31.96 9.08 -2.72
CA GLU A 46 31.58 8.33 -3.92
C GLU A 46 32.16 6.90 -3.96
N LEU A 47 33.03 6.53 -3.02
CA LEU A 47 33.60 5.17 -3.00
C LEU A 47 32.48 4.14 -2.83
N PRO A 48 32.54 3.02 -3.57
CA PRO A 48 31.55 1.96 -3.47
C PRO A 48 31.60 1.32 -2.07
N SER A 49 30.44 0.98 -1.55
CA SER A 49 30.27 0.28 -0.29
C SER A 49 29.05 -0.63 -0.38
N GLU A 50 29.16 -1.79 0.23
CA GLU A 50 28.16 -2.85 0.12
C GLU A 50 27.04 -2.66 1.14
N CYS A 51 25.80 -2.86 0.70
CA CYS A 51 24.64 -2.89 1.59
C CYS A 51 24.55 -4.23 2.32
N GLY A 52 24.58 -4.22 3.65
CA GLY A 52 24.46 -5.44 4.47
C GLY A 52 23.10 -6.17 4.43
N PHE A 53 22.14 -5.70 3.63
CA PHE A 53 20.84 -6.36 3.44
C PHE A 53 20.72 -7.01 2.06
N CYS A 54 20.92 -6.23 0.98
CA CYS A 54 20.76 -6.70 -0.40
C CYS A 54 22.09 -7.03 -1.12
N MET A 55 23.24 -6.83 -0.45
CA MET A 55 24.60 -7.06 -0.97
C MET A 55 24.93 -6.29 -2.26
N GLN A 56 24.18 -5.23 -2.57
CA GLN A 56 24.45 -4.34 -3.71
C GLN A 56 25.41 -3.21 -3.32
N GLN A 57 26.16 -2.72 -4.31
CA GLN A 57 27.11 -1.62 -4.12
C GLN A 57 26.44 -0.26 -4.30
N PHE A 58 26.70 0.65 -3.36
CA PHE A 58 26.25 2.03 -3.40
C PHE A 58 27.39 2.98 -3.02
N PRO A 59 27.36 4.24 -3.49
CA PRO A 59 28.21 5.29 -2.93
C PRO A 59 28.03 5.38 -1.41
N ARG A 60 29.12 5.54 -0.65
CA ARG A 60 29.05 5.70 0.82
C ARG A 60 28.06 6.76 1.26
N SER A 61 27.98 7.87 0.52
CA SER A 61 27.05 8.97 0.79
C SER A 61 25.58 8.55 0.75
N LEU A 62 25.23 7.56 -0.07
CA LEU A 62 23.86 7.10 -0.28
C LEU A 62 23.51 5.85 0.53
N LEU A 63 24.52 5.11 1.00
CA LEU A 63 24.32 3.82 1.64
C LEU A 63 23.41 3.90 2.87
N GLU A 64 23.57 4.92 3.71
CA GLU A 64 22.75 5.09 4.91
C GLU A 64 21.26 5.33 4.56
N ARG A 65 21.00 6.20 3.59
CA ARG A 65 19.63 6.46 3.12
C ARG A 65 19.03 5.21 2.48
N HIS A 66 19.81 4.52 1.66
CA HIS A 66 19.39 3.26 1.05
C HIS A 66 18.97 2.25 2.11
N GLN A 67 19.82 1.98 3.11
CA GLN A 67 19.55 1.01 4.17
C GLN A 67 18.31 1.33 5.00
N LYS A 68 18.04 2.63 5.24
CA LYS A 68 16.89 3.07 6.06
C LYS A 68 15.58 3.11 5.29
N GLU A 69 15.61 3.58 4.04
CA GLU A 69 14.39 4.01 3.34
C GLU A 69 14.13 3.26 2.03
N GLU A 70 15.18 2.93 1.26
CA GLU A 70 15.02 2.47 -0.13
C GLU A 70 15.21 0.94 -0.28
N CYS A 71 15.97 0.31 0.62
CA CYS A 71 16.35 -1.10 0.51
C CYS A 71 15.13 -2.01 0.69
N GLN A 72 14.88 -2.87 -0.30
CA GLN A 72 13.76 -3.83 -0.30
C GLN A 72 13.95 -4.99 0.69
N ASP A 73 15.21 -5.28 1.02
CA ASP A 73 15.60 -6.35 1.95
C ASP A 73 15.82 -5.83 3.38
N ARG A 74 15.60 -4.54 3.62
CA ARG A 74 15.68 -3.99 4.97
C ARG A 74 14.64 -4.66 5.86
N VAL A 75 15.04 -4.99 7.07
CA VAL A 75 14.18 -5.65 8.03
C VAL A 75 13.17 -4.63 8.59
N THR A 76 11.89 -4.89 8.39
CA THR A 76 10.79 -4.06 8.88
C THR A 76 9.80 -4.84 9.72
N GLN A 77 9.04 -4.12 10.53
CA GLN A 77 8.04 -4.69 11.41
C GLN A 77 6.64 -4.50 10.82
N CYS A 78 5.73 -5.41 11.17
CA CYS A 78 4.33 -5.28 10.74
C CYS A 78 3.69 -3.98 11.25
N LYS A 79 2.82 -3.36 10.43
CA LYS A 79 1.98 -2.23 10.84
C LYS A 79 1.10 -2.56 12.07
N TYR A 80 0.78 -3.83 12.27
CA TYR A 80 -0.01 -4.34 13.39
C TYR A 80 0.82 -4.79 14.59
N LYS A 81 2.11 -4.47 14.65
CA LYS A 81 2.95 -4.80 15.82
C LYS A 81 2.38 -4.27 17.14
N ARG A 82 1.72 -3.10 17.11
CA ARG A 82 1.04 -2.51 18.29
C ARG A 82 -0.13 -3.36 18.80
N ILE A 83 -0.69 -4.22 17.96
CA ILE A 83 -1.79 -5.14 18.28
C ILE A 83 -1.23 -6.56 18.58
N GLY A 84 0.10 -6.73 18.58
CA GLY A 84 0.75 -7.99 18.93
C GLY A 84 1.17 -8.87 17.74
N CYS A 85 1.14 -8.36 16.51
CA CYS A 85 1.66 -9.11 15.37
C CYS A 85 3.20 -9.32 15.52
N PRO A 86 3.70 -10.57 15.58
CA PRO A 86 5.12 -10.85 15.76
C PRO A 86 5.93 -10.75 14.46
N TRP A 87 5.28 -10.47 13.32
CA TRP A 87 5.92 -10.50 12.02
C TRP A 87 7.00 -9.41 11.88
N GLN A 88 8.18 -9.86 11.48
CA GLN A 88 9.33 -9.05 11.12
C GLN A 88 10.02 -9.75 9.95
N GLY A 89 10.32 -8.99 8.91
CA GLY A 89 10.89 -9.55 7.68
C GLY A 89 11.31 -8.46 6.69
N PRO A 90 11.77 -8.86 5.49
CA PRO A 90 12.10 -7.94 4.41
C PRO A 90 10.95 -6.97 4.08
N TYR A 91 11.27 -5.75 3.68
CA TYR A 91 10.27 -4.74 3.35
C TYR A 91 9.35 -5.16 2.20
N HIS A 92 9.87 -5.83 1.18
CA HIS A 92 9.07 -6.27 0.03
C HIS A 92 7.99 -7.29 0.42
N GLU A 93 8.24 -8.14 1.42
CA GLU A 93 7.21 -9.04 1.96
C GLU A 93 6.12 -8.26 2.69
N ARG A 94 6.49 -7.18 3.41
CA ARG A 94 5.52 -6.31 4.09
C ARG A 94 4.54 -5.69 3.09
N THR A 95 5.03 -5.25 1.93
CA THR A 95 4.18 -4.66 0.89
C THR A 95 3.19 -5.67 0.32
N MET A 96 3.61 -6.92 0.13
CA MET A 96 2.70 -7.99 -0.29
C MET A 96 1.60 -8.28 0.75
N LEU A 97 1.97 -8.32 2.04
CA LEU A 97 0.99 -8.47 3.13
C LEU A 97 0.00 -7.31 3.17
N ASP A 98 0.47 -6.08 2.94
CA ASP A 98 -0.37 -4.89 2.86
C ASP A 98 -1.37 -4.96 1.69
N GLU A 99 -0.96 -5.48 0.53
CA GLU A 99 -1.83 -5.70 -0.63
C GLU A 99 -2.89 -6.77 -0.36
N MET A 100 -2.51 -7.89 0.27
CA MET A 100 -3.45 -8.95 0.67
C MET A 100 -4.52 -8.41 1.63
N ASP A 101 -4.12 -7.60 2.61
CA ASP A 101 -5.06 -6.94 3.54
C ASP A 101 -6.01 -5.99 2.82
N GLN A 102 -5.51 -5.22 1.83
CA GLN A 102 -6.36 -4.33 1.05
C GLN A 102 -7.38 -5.10 0.22
N THR A 103 -6.98 -6.19 -0.41
CA THR A 103 -7.89 -7.07 -1.16
C THR A 103 -8.96 -7.63 -0.25
N ARG A 104 -8.57 -8.19 0.91
CA ARG A 104 -9.53 -8.71 1.90
C ARG A 104 -10.48 -7.63 2.42
N LYS A 105 -10.01 -6.40 2.62
CA LYS A 105 -10.87 -5.26 3.00
C LYS A 105 -11.90 -4.93 1.92
N LYS A 106 -11.50 -4.93 0.65
CA LYS A 106 -12.42 -4.69 -0.48
C LYS A 106 -13.48 -5.80 -0.58
N GLU A 107 -13.07 -7.06 -0.43
CA GLU A 107 -13.99 -8.19 -0.38
C GLU A 107 -15.00 -8.04 0.76
N MET A 108 -14.52 -7.72 1.97
CA MET A 108 -15.39 -7.48 3.12
C MET A 108 -16.37 -6.32 2.87
N GLN A 109 -15.93 -5.24 2.21
CA GLN A 109 -16.80 -4.14 1.82
C GLN A 109 -17.88 -4.58 0.82
N LEU A 110 -17.55 -5.43 -0.13
CA LEU A 110 -18.51 -6.01 -1.08
C LEU A 110 -19.57 -6.82 -0.32
N TYR A 111 -19.14 -7.71 0.58
CA TYR A 111 -20.06 -8.49 1.41
C TYR A 111 -20.97 -7.59 2.25
N ASN A 112 -20.41 -6.59 2.93
CA ASN A 112 -21.21 -5.64 3.71
C ASN A 112 -22.21 -4.87 2.85
N SER A 113 -21.84 -4.52 1.61
CA SER A 113 -22.74 -3.86 0.66
C SER A 113 -23.88 -4.79 0.23
N ILE A 114 -23.57 -6.06 -0.07
CA ILE A 114 -24.58 -7.07 -0.38
C ILE A 114 -25.51 -7.29 0.81
N PHE A 115 -24.98 -7.48 2.01
CA PHE A 115 -25.79 -7.63 3.22
C PHE A 115 -26.64 -6.40 3.46
N SER A 116 -26.12 -5.18 3.28
CA SER A 116 -26.91 -3.96 3.36
C SER A 116 -28.07 -3.95 2.36
N LEU A 117 -27.80 -4.30 1.09
CA LEU A 117 -28.83 -4.39 0.05
C LEU A 117 -29.88 -5.47 0.33
N LEU A 118 -29.47 -6.63 0.84
CA LEU A 118 -30.37 -7.72 1.21
C LEU A 118 -31.09 -7.46 2.54
N SER A 119 -30.52 -6.61 3.40
CA SER A 119 -31.11 -6.15 4.65
C SER A 119 -32.12 -5.02 4.45
N PHE A 120 -32.32 -4.54 3.22
CA PHE A 120 -33.52 -3.74 2.93
C PHE A 120 -34.73 -4.58 3.32
N GLU A 121 -35.40 -4.08 4.35
CA GLU A 121 -36.40 -4.71 5.21
C GLU A 121 -37.65 -5.27 4.48
N LYS A 122 -37.71 -5.30 3.15
CA LYS A 122 -38.91 -5.69 2.40
C LYS A 122 -38.57 -6.46 1.12
N ILE A 123 -38.15 -7.72 1.27
CA ILE A 123 -38.67 -8.74 0.33
C ILE A 123 -40.17 -8.86 0.66
N GLY A 124 -40.97 -8.02 0.01
CA GLY A 124 -42.43 -8.07 0.12
C GLY A 124 -42.97 -9.10 -0.85
N TYR A 125 -43.65 -10.12 -0.32
CA TYR A 125 -44.44 -11.03 -1.15
C TYR A 125 -45.81 -10.38 -1.38
N THR A 126 -46.09 -10.01 -2.62
CA THR A 126 -47.41 -9.52 -3.02
C THR A 126 -48.04 -10.55 -3.94
N GLU A 127 -49.13 -11.17 -3.52
CA GLU A 127 -49.93 -12.00 -4.40
C GLU A 127 -50.58 -11.11 -5.47
N VAL A 128 -50.31 -11.44 -6.74
CA VAL A 128 -50.86 -10.71 -7.88
C VAL A 128 -51.88 -11.57 -8.60
N GLN A 129 -53.12 -11.08 -8.67
CA GLN A 129 -54.17 -11.73 -9.43
C GLN A 129 -54.26 -11.11 -10.82
N PHE A 130 -54.07 -11.93 -11.84
CA PHE A 130 -54.25 -11.53 -13.23
C PHE A 130 -55.73 -11.55 -13.61
N ARG A 131 -56.17 -10.50 -14.32
CA ARG A 131 -57.50 -10.38 -14.91
C ARG A 131 -57.38 -10.46 -16.44
N PRO A 132 -58.18 -11.32 -17.09
CA PRO A 132 -58.15 -11.41 -18.55
C PRO A 132 -58.79 -10.18 -19.19
N TYR A 133 -58.23 -9.70 -20.28
CA TYR A 133 -58.83 -8.72 -21.18
C TYR A 133 -58.54 -9.10 -22.64
N ARG A 134 -59.41 -8.67 -23.56
CA ARG A 134 -59.23 -8.89 -25.00
C ARG A 134 -58.91 -7.57 -25.69
N THR A 135 -58.05 -7.62 -26.71
CA THR A 135 -57.82 -6.45 -27.57
C THR A 135 -58.96 -6.28 -28.57
N ASP A 136 -59.23 -5.03 -28.94
CA ASP A 136 -60.23 -4.64 -29.94
C ASP A 136 -59.71 -4.77 -31.39
N ASP A 137 -58.69 -5.59 -31.59
CA ASP A 137 -58.11 -5.85 -32.91
C ASP A 137 -59.02 -6.79 -33.73
N PHE A 138 -58.90 -6.78 -35.06
CA PHE A 138 -59.61 -7.68 -35.97
C PHE A 138 -59.47 -9.17 -35.58
N ILE A 139 -58.34 -9.54 -34.95
CA ILE A 139 -58.15 -10.83 -34.27
C ILE A 139 -57.99 -10.53 -32.79
N THR A 140 -59.05 -10.78 -32.00
CA THR A 140 -59.02 -10.52 -30.56
C THR A 140 -57.97 -11.40 -29.88
N ARG A 141 -56.98 -10.77 -29.24
CA ARG A 141 -55.93 -11.48 -28.50
C ARG A 141 -56.23 -11.45 -27.01
N LEU A 142 -56.03 -12.58 -26.34
CA LEU A 142 -56.20 -12.70 -24.90
C LEU A 142 -54.93 -12.22 -24.19
N TYR A 143 -55.09 -11.21 -23.34
CA TYR A 143 -54.05 -10.69 -22.47
C TYR A 143 -54.52 -10.75 -21.02
N TYR A 144 -53.57 -10.63 -20.12
CA TYR A 144 -53.79 -10.64 -18.69
C TYR A 144 -53.11 -9.41 -18.08
N GLU A 145 -53.80 -8.70 -17.21
CA GLU A 145 -53.21 -7.60 -16.44
C GLU A 145 -53.54 -7.70 -14.97
N THR A 146 -52.64 -7.21 -14.13
CA THR A 146 -52.89 -7.09 -12.69
C THR A 146 -53.54 -5.73 -12.39
N PRO A 147 -54.32 -5.60 -11.30
CA PRO A 147 -54.58 -4.30 -10.71
C PRO A 147 -53.28 -3.54 -10.41
N ARG A 148 -53.39 -2.21 -10.30
CA ARG A 148 -52.25 -1.37 -9.87
C ARG A 148 -51.82 -1.80 -8.47
N LEU A 149 -50.55 -2.13 -8.34
CA LEU A 149 -49.92 -2.51 -7.07
C LEU A 149 -48.82 -1.53 -6.71
N THR A 150 -48.66 -1.22 -5.43
CA THR A 150 -47.64 -0.30 -4.95
C THR A 150 -46.54 -1.07 -4.22
N VAL A 151 -45.35 -1.10 -4.82
CA VAL A 151 -44.16 -1.78 -4.29
C VAL A 151 -42.97 -0.84 -4.45
N LEU A 152 -42.14 -0.73 -3.42
CA LEU A 152 -40.97 0.17 -3.39
C LEU A 152 -41.33 1.65 -3.66
N ASN A 153 -42.46 2.12 -3.09
CA ASN A 153 -43.00 3.47 -3.30
C ASN A 153 -43.26 3.84 -4.77
N GLN A 154 -43.42 2.84 -5.63
CA GLN A 154 -43.77 3.00 -7.04
C GLN A 154 -45.02 2.19 -7.37
N THR A 155 -45.79 2.65 -8.35
CA THR A 155 -47.02 1.98 -8.80
C THR A 155 -46.73 1.19 -10.06
N TRP A 156 -47.00 -0.12 -10.01
CA TRP A 156 -46.71 -1.08 -11.06
C TRP A 156 -48.00 -1.69 -11.61
N VAL A 157 -47.96 -2.08 -12.89
CA VAL A 157 -48.96 -2.92 -13.55
C VAL A 157 -48.21 -3.99 -14.33
N LEU A 158 -48.49 -5.25 -14.04
CA LEU A 158 -47.92 -6.36 -14.78
C LEU A 158 -48.88 -6.76 -15.90
N LYS A 159 -48.35 -6.88 -17.11
CA LYS A 159 -49.09 -7.37 -18.29
C LYS A 159 -48.44 -8.65 -18.78
N ALA A 160 -49.25 -9.66 -19.03
CA ALA A 160 -48.82 -10.95 -19.52
C ALA A 160 -49.69 -11.38 -20.71
N ARG A 161 -49.13 -12.22 -21.57
CA ARG A 161 -49.85 -12.95 -22.61
C ARG A 161 -49.40 -14.40 -22.55
N VAL A 162 -50.32 -15.33 -22.75
CA VAL A 162 -49.97 -16.72 -22.98
C VAL A 162 -49.55 -16.84 -24.44
N ASN A 163 -48.32 -17.26 -24.68
CA ASN A 163 -47.90 -17.62 -26.03
C ASN A 163 -48.36 -19.05 -26.27
N ASP A 164 -49.29 -19.26 -27.21
CA ASP A 164 -49.62 -20.58 -27.77
C ASP A 164 -48.50 -21.09 -28.68
N SER A 165 -47.26 -21.08 -28.19
CA SER A 165 -46.16 -21.78 -28.85
C SER A 165 -46.23 -23.27 -28.48
N GLU A 166 -47.30 -23.95 -28.89
CA GLU A 166 -47.29 -25.41 -29.05
C GLU A 166 -46.42 -25.74 -30.27
N ARG A 167 -45.10 -25.67 -30.09
CA ARG A 167 -44.18 -26.42 -30.94
C ARG A 167 -43.54 -27.50 -30.07
N ASN A 168 -44.06 -28.71 -30.27
CA ASN A 168 -43.65 -30.03 -29.80
C ASN A 168 -44.25 -30.53 -28.47
N PRO A 169 -45.08 -31.61 -28.51
CA PRO A 169 -45.03 -32.63 -27.46
C PRO A 169 -43.70 -33.39 -27.46
#